data_AF-A0A965JRB2-F1
#
_entry.id   AF-A0A965JRB2-F1
#
_cell.length_a   1.000
_cell.length_b   1.000
_cell.length_c   1.000
_cell.angle_alpha   90.00
_cell.angle_beta   90.00
_cell.angle_gamma   90.00
#
_symmetry.space_group_name_H-M   'P 1'
#
loop_
_entity.id
_entity.type
_entity.pdbx_description
1 polymer ?
#
loop_
_entity_poly.entity_id
_entity_poly.type
_entity_poly.pdbx_seq_one_letter_code
_entity_poly.pdbx_strand_id
1 'polypeptide(L)'
;MKKTIATKDSEGFPFTIKIEASRHFSITADGLHRCGCLHDEILKYRLDLKPLVDIHLSDLDGVPMHAEANGWYWLAKAAEIPQRWEPEQDTQTCLKYFCQHVRLPNCLAILDAIKWEYQRGRESVALSEIVSPRCEEERHKVGTAKAKELWGKIMEEMRPRWKQEAQAALKIIEEIS
;
A
#
# COMPACT_ATOMS: atom_id res chain seq x y z
N MET A 1 19.50 9.39 7.89
CA MET A 1 20.08 8.45 8.87
C MET A 1 20.41 7.14 8.19
N LYS A 2 21.53 6.49 8.56
CA LYS A 2 21.93 5.20 7.98
C LYS A 2 22.50 4.31 9.08
N LYS A 3 22.07 3.04 9.10
CA LYS A 3 22.53 2.01 10.04
C LYS A 3 22.82 0.73 9.28
N THR A 4 23.79 -0.02 9.80
CA THR A 4 24.24 -1.29 9.22
C THR A 4 24.35 -2.30 10.35
N ILE A 5 23.66 -3.42 10.22
CA ILE A 5 23.66 -4.50 11.22
C ILE A 5 24.30 -5.73 10.57
N ALA A 6 25.37 -6.23 11.16
CA ALA A 6 25.92 -7.54 10.81
C ALA A 6 25.16 -8.63 11.58
N THR A 7 24.73 -9.68 10.88
CA THR A 7 24.03 -10.82 11.47
C THR A 7 24.37 -12.11 10.72
N LYS A 8 23.81 -13.24 11.13
CA LYS A 8 23.97 -14.55 10.49
C LYS A 8 22.61 -15.20 10.27
N ASP A 9 22.50 -16.01 9.23
CA ASP A 9 21.32 -16.86 9.02
C ASP A 9 21.37 -18.13 9.89
N SER A 10 20.36 -19.00 9.74
CA SER A 10 20.24 -20.26 10.48
C SER A 10 21.40 -21.24 10.24
N GLU A 11 22.09 -21.11 9.11
CA GLU A 11 23.26 -21.93 8.75
C GLU A 11 24.57 -21.26 9.17
N GLY A 12 24.51 -20.08 9.80
CA GLY A 12 25.65 -19.33 10.28
C GLY A 12 26.32 -18.47 9.21
N PHE A 13 25.75 -18.37 8.01
CA PHE A 13 26.31 -17.52 6.96
C PHE A 13 26.07 -16.05 7.28
N PRO A 14 27.11 -15.20 7.19
CA PRO A 14 26.97 -13.79 7.50
C PRO A 14 26.18 -13.06 6.42
N PHE A 15 25.30 -12.16 6.86
CA PHE A 15 24.67 -11.17 6.00
C PHE A 15 24.54 -9.84 6.72
N THR A 16 24.35 -8.78 5.95
CA THR A 16 24.27 -7.42 6.46
C THR A 16 22.91 -6.82 6.15
N ILE A 17 22.25 -6.28 7.17
CA ILE A 17 21.02 -5.50 7.02
C ILE A 17 21.41 -4.03 6.93
N LYS A 18 20.94 -3.35 5.88
CA LYS A 18 21.15 -1.93 5.65
C LYS A 18 19.84 -1.21 5.86
N ILE A 19 19.83 -0.21 6.73
CA ILE A 19 18.67 0.63 7.02
C ILE A 19 19.02 2.07 6.69
N GLU A 20 18.14 2.74 5.96
CA GLU A 20 18.30 4.13 5.57
C GLU A 20 16.97 4.89 5.66
N ALA A 21 17.04 6.09 6.22
CA ALA A 21 15.98 7.09 6.16
C ALA A 21 16.60 8.39 5.64
N SER A 22 16.50 8.63 4.33
CA SER A 22 17.06 9.82 3.67
C SER A 22 16.01 10.56 2.83
N ARG A 23 15.48 9.90 1.79
CA ARG A 23 14.31 10.37 1.02
C ARG A 23 13.06 9.55 1.34
N HIS A 24 13.27 8.28 1.60
CA HIS A 24 12.26 7.29 1.96
C HIS A 24 12.91 6.28 2.91
N PHE A 25 12.09 5.57 3.66
CA PHE A 25 12.54 4.44 4.46
C PHE A 25 12.96 3.30 3.54
N SER A 26 14.18 2.82 3.73
CA SER A 26 14.72 1.66 3.04
C SER A 26 15.31 0.71 4.05
N ILE A 27 15.04 -0.58 3.85
CA ILE A 27 15.64 -1.67 4.60
C ILE A 27 15.90 -2.80 3.62
N THR A 28 17.15 -3.23 3.51
CA THR A 28 17.57 -4.28 2.59
C THR A 28 18.57 -5.20 3.26
N ALA A 29 18.80 -6.37 2.67
CA ALA A 29 19.83 -7.29 3.12
C ALA A 29 20.77 -7.69 1.98
N ASP A 30 22.07 -7.77 2.29
CA ASP A 30 23.13 -8.22 1.36
C ASP A 30 23.96 -9.36 1.98
N GLY A 31 24.22 -10.43 1.21
CA GLY A 31 25.03 -11.60 1.59
C GLY A 31 25.37 -12.51 0.41
N LEU A 32 26.20 -13.55 0.62
CA LEU A 32 26.88 -14.35 -0.42
C LEU A 32 25.95 -14.96 -1.52
N HIS A 33 24.64 -15.03 -1.28
CA HIS A 33 23.64 -15.51 -2.24
C HIS A 33 22.33 -14.71 -2.24
N ARG A 34 22.33 -13.50 -1.68
CA ARG A 34 21.11 -12.77 -1.28
C ARG A 34 21.31 -11.27 -1.45
N CYS A 35 20.50 -10.63 -2.28
CA CYS A 35 20.48 -9.17 -2.43
C CYS A 35 19.04 -8.65 -2.60
N GLY A 36 18.77 -7.44 -2.09
CA GLY A 36 17.50 -6.73 -2.30
C GLY A 36 16.53 -6.78 -1.12
N CYS A 37 15.22 -6.75 -1.43
CA CYS A 37 14.11 -6.60 -0.48
C CYS A 37 13.74 -7.94 0.19
N LEU A 38 14.66 -8.53 0.94
CA LEU A 38 14.50 -9.83 1.61
C LEU A 38 13.81 -9.69 2.97
N HIS A 39 12.64 -9.05 2.97
CA HIS A 39 11.90 -8.70 4.19
C HIS A 39 11.57 -9.91 5.06
N ASP A 40 11.07 -10.99 4.46
CA ASP A 40 10.73 -12.20 5.23
C ASP A 40 11.95 -12.81 5.92
N GLU A 41 13.11 -12.80 5.25
CA GLU A 41 14.37 -13.28 5.85
C GLU A 41 14.85 -12.36 6.96
N ILE A 42 14.77 -11.03 6.78
CA ILE A 42 15.09 -10.08 7.84
C ILE A 42 14.24 -10.37 9.08
N LEU A 43 12.93 -10.58 8.91
CA LEU A 43 12.01 -10.80 10.02
C LEU A 43 12.16 -12.16 10.70
N LYS A 44 12.74 -13.17 10.03
CA LYS A 44 13.10 -14.45 10.67
C LYS A 44 14.14 -14.28 11.78
N TYR A 45 15.06 -13.33 11.65
CA TYR A 45 16.18 -13.16 12.59
C TYR A 45 16.09 -11.88 13.43
N ARG A 46 15.40 -10.86 12.92
CA ARG A 46 15.28 -9.53 13.51
C ARG A 46 13.84 -9.05 13.44
N LEU A 47 12.98 -9.76 14.18
CA LEU A 47 11.55 -9.43 14.27
C LEU A 47 11.31 -8.01 14.83
N ASP A 48 12.23 -7.51 15.64
CA ASP A 48 12.23 -6.13 16.14
C ASP A 48 12.34 -5.07 15.03
N LEU A 49 12.80 -5.45 13.84
CA LEU A 49 12.85 -4.58 12.65
C LEU A 49 11.53 -4.58 11.85
N LYS A 50 10.48 -5.29 12.30
CA LYS A 50 9.19 -5.31 11.62
C LYS A 50 8.63 -3.91 11.29
N PRO A 51 8.66 -2.92 12.21
CA PRO A 51 8.18 -1.59 11.88
C PRO A 51 8.94 -0.93 10.70
N LEU A 52 10.23 -1.24 10.54
CA LEU A 52 11.06 -0.73 9.45
C LEU A 52 10.78 -1.44 8.12
N VAL A 53 10.50 -2.74 8.18
CA VAL A 53 10.05 -3.53 7.02
C VAL A 53 8.68 -3.04 6.55
N ASP A 54 7.75 -2.83 7.48
CA ASP A 54 6.39 -2.40 7.15
C ASP A 54 6.40 -1.04 6.43
N ILE A 55 7.23 -0.10 6.88
CA ILE A 55 7.31 1.26 6.32
C ILE A 55 8.24 1.38 5.09
N HIS A 56 8.86 0.28 4.65
CA HIS A 56 9.74 0.26 3.48
C HIS A 56 9.08 0.90 2.25
N LEU A 57 9.83 1.73 1.51
CA LEU A 57 9.33 2.56 0.40
C LEU A 57 8.26 3.57 0.80
N SER A 58 8.18 3.98 2.07
CA SER A 58 7.40 5.16 2.44
C SER A 58 8.30 6.38 2.52
N ASP A 59 7.74 7.57 2.29
CA ASP A 59 8.46 8.83 2.56
C ASP A 59 8.72 9.03 4.06
N LEU A 60 9.39 10.12 4.42
CA LEU A 60 9.74 10.41 5.83
C LEU A 60 8.53 10.78 6.71
N ASP A 61 7.37 11.09 6.12
CA ASP A 61 6.09 11.21 6.83
C ASP A 61 5.32 9.88 6.85
N GLY A 62 5.94 8.79 6.35
CA GLY A 62 5.40 7.45 6.34
C GLY A 62 4.37 7.19 5.24
N VAL A 63 4.16 8.13 4.32
CA VAL A 63 3.22 7.92 3.21
C VAL A 63 3.82 6.88 2.26
N PRO A 64 3.10 5.77 1.96
CA PRO A 64 3.57 4.77 1.00
C PRO A 64 3.93 5.41 -0.35
N MET A 65 4.97 4.92 -1.02
CA MET A 65 5.32 5.38 -2.36
C MET A 65 4.12 5.23 -3.31
N HIS A 66 3.76 6.33 -3.96
CA HIS A 66 2.56 6.43 -4.80
C HIS A 66 1.28 5.96 -4.08
N ALA A 67 1.10 6.34 -2.81
CA ALA A 67 -0.01 5.91 -1.95
C ALA A 67 -1.36 5.85 -2.67
N GLU A 68 -1.78 6.97 -3.26
CA GLU A 68 -3.07 7.10 -3.91
C GLU A 68 -3.17 6.27 -5.20
N ALA A 69 -2.16 6.33 -6.07
CA ALA A 69 -2.19 5.65 -7.37
C ALA A 69 -2.08 4.11 -7.22
N ASN A 70 -1.12 3.64 -6.44
CA ASN A 70 -0.93 2.21 -6.19
C ASN A 70 -2.07 1.64 -5.34
N GLY A 71 -2.55 2.40 -4.36
CA GLY A 71 -3.70 1.99 -3.55
C GLY A 71 -4.96 1.87 -4.38
N TRP A 72 -5.25 2.84 -5.24
CA TRP A 72 -6.38 2.78 -6.17
C TRP A 72 -6.27 1.60 -7.14
N TYR A 73 -5.08 1.35 -7.71
CA TYR A 73 -4.86 0.26 -8.66
C TYR A 73 -5.31 -1.10 -8.12
N TRP A 74 -4.93 -1.43 -6.87
CA TRP A 74 -5.34 -2.66 -6.20
C TRP A 74 -6.80 -2.62 -5.74
N LEU A 75 -7.22 -1.51 -5.12
CA LEU A 75 -8.56 -1.37 -4.54
C LEU A 75 -9.65 -1.43 -5.61
N ALA A 76 -9.45 -0.77 -6.76
CA ALA A 76 -10.43 -0.75 -7.83
C ALA A 76 -10.63 -2.14 -8.45
N LYS A 77 -9.56 -2.95 -8.59
CA LYS A 77 -9.71 -4.36 -9.00
C LYS A 77 -10.51 -5.15 -7.96
N ALA A 78 -10.17 -5.02 -6.68
CA ALA A 78 -10.90 -5.68 -5.60
C ALA A 78 -12.38 -5.26 -5.56
N ALA A 79 -12.66 -4.00 -5.91
CA ALA A 79 -13.99 -3.41 -5.99
C ALA A 79 -14.74 -3.74 -7.30
N GLU A 80 -14.10 -4.43 -8.24
CA GLU A 80 -14.65 -4.72 -9.58
C GLU A 80 -15.01 -3.45 -10.36
N ILE A 81 -14.27 -2.37 -10.12
CA ILE A 81 -14.38 -1.10 -10.85
C ILE A 81 -13.46 -1.20 -12.08
N PRO A 82 -13.99 -1.07 -13.31
CA PRO A 82 -13.19 -1.19 -14.53
C PRO A 82 -12.04 -0.18 -14.57
N GLN A 83 -10.87 -0.62 -15.00
CA GLN A 83 -9.70 0.24 -15.16
C GLN A 83 -9.10 0.10 -16.56
N ARG A 84 -8.38 1.12 -17.02
CA ARG A 84 -7.63 1.04 -18.29
C ARG A 84 -6.53 -0.01 -18.23
N TRP A 85 -5.89 -0.12 -17.06
CA TRP A 85 -4.84 -1.10 -16.76
C TRP A 85 -5.26 -1.81 -15.49
N GLU A 86 -5.40 -3.14 -15.57
CA GLU A 86 -5.84 -3.96 -14.46
C GLU A 86 -4.71 -4.91 -14.03
N PRO A 87 -4.59 -5.18 -12.72
CA PRO A 87 -3.73 -6.25 -12.27
C PRO A 87 -4.25 -7.61 -12.73
N GLU A 88 -3.32 -8.52 -13.01
CA GLU A 88 -3.60 -9.90 -13.39
C GLU A 88 -4.18 -10.72 -12.22
N GLN A 89 -3.97 -10.24 -10.99
CA GLN A 89 -4.41 -10.92 -9.78
C GLN A 89 -5.93 -10.88 -9.61
N ASP A 90 -6.47 -11.89 -8.94
CA ASP A 90 -7.88 -11.95 -8.56
C ASP A 90 -8.25 -10.86 -7.54
N THR A 91 -9.56 -10.69 -7.32
CA THR A 91 -10.10 -9.63 -6.44
C THR A 91 -9.67 -9.78 -4.98
N GLN A 92 -9.54 -11.01 -4.47
CA GLN A 92 -9.14 -11.28 -3.09
C GLN A 92 -7.65 -10.99 -2.89
N THR A 93 -6.81 -11.40 -3.84
CA THR A 93 -5.38 -11.10 -3.85
C THR A 93 -5.14 -9.60 -3.97
N CYS A 94 -5.91 -8.89 -4.80
CA CYS A 94 -5.82 -7.44 -4.89
C CYS A 94 -6.23 -6.74 -3.58
N LEU A 95 -7.27 -7.23 -2.89
CA LEU A 95 -7.64 -6.69 -1.58
C LEU A 95 -6.52 -6.89 -0.55
N LYS A 96 -5.85 -8.05 -0.57
CA LYS A 96 -4.70 -8.32 0.29
C LYS A 96 -3.56 -7.34 0.00
N TYR A 97 -3.20 -7.14 -1.27
CA TYR A 97 -2.15 -6.20 -1.67
C TYR A 97 -2.50 -4.76 -1.32
N PHE A 98 -3.76 -4.37 -1.50
CA PHE A 98 -4.27 -3.09 -1.03
C PHE A 98 -4.02 -2.91 0.47
N CYS A 99 -4.45 -3.89 1.28
CA CYS A 99 -4.26 -3.83 2.73
C CYS A 99 -2.80 -3.77 3.15
N GLN A 100 -1.92 -4.51 2.49
CA GLN A 100 -0.49 -4.44 2.73
C GLN A 100 0.08 -3.05 2.37
N HIS A 101 -0.28 -2.52 1.21
CA HIS A 101 0.18 -1.21 0.73
C HIS A 101 -0.22 -0.08 1.68
N VAL A 102 -1.47 -0.08 2.15
CA VAL A 102 -1.94 0.93 3.10
C VAL A 102 -1.66 0.56 4.56
N ARG A 103 -1.05 -0.60 4.82
CA ARG A 103 -0.73 -1.15 6.15
C ARG A 103 -1.93 -1.23 7.10
N LEU A 104 -3.02 -1.82 6.62
CA LEU A 104 -4.18 -2.15 7.45
C LEU A 104 -4.35 -3.68 7.55
N PRO A 105 -4.74 -4.22 8.71
CA PRO A 105 -4.94 -5.66 8.87
C PRO A 105 -6.15 -6.18 8.10
N ASN A 106 -7.14 -5.30 7.84
CA ASN A 106 -8.37 -5.61 7.13
C ASN A 106 -8.87 -4.33 6.44
N CYS A 107 -9.40 -4.47 5.23
CA CYS A 107 -9.90 -3.37 4.42
C CYS A 107 -11.32 -3.59 3.86
N LEU A 108 -12.06 -4.57 4.38
CA LEU A 108 -13.42 -4.87 3.92
C LEU A 108 -14.34 -3.65 4.03
N ALA A 109 -14.29 -2.90 5.13
CA ALA A 109 -15.09 -1.68 5.28
C ALA A 109 -14.77 -0.62 4.22
N ILE A 110 -13.49 -0.47 3.86
CA ILE A 110 -13.06 0.47 2.79
C ILE A 110 -13.57 -0.04 1.43
N LEU A 111 -13.42 -1.34 1.16
CA LEU A 111 -13.89 -1.98 -0.06
C LEU A 111 -15.41 -1.77 -0.24
N ASP A 112 -16.19 -2.03 0.81
CA ASP A 112 -17.65 -1.90 0.79
C ASP A 112 -18.06 -0.44 0.58
N ALA A 113 -17.41 0.51 1.25
CA ALA A 113 -17.68 1.94 1.07
C ALA A 113 -17.36 2.42 -0.36
N ILE A 114 -16.26 1.94 -0.95
CA ILE A 114 -15.89 2.26 -2.33
C ILE A 114 -16.86 1.64 -3.34
N LYS A 115 -17.27 0.38 -3.14
CA LYS A 115 -18.30 -0.27 -3.96
C LYS A 115 -19.62 0.50 -3.87
N TRP A 116 -20.02 0.92 -2.68
CA TRP A 116 -21.23 1.70 -2.45
C TRP A 116 -21.19 3.04 -3.20
N GLU A 117 -20.14 3.84 -3.02
CA GLU A 117 -20.01 5.14 -3.68
C GLU A 117 -19.95 5.01 -5.21
N TYR A 118 -19.31 3.96 -5.71
CA TYR A 118 -19.28 3.65 -7.13
C TYR A 118 -20.69 3.39 -7.68
N GLN A 119 -21.47 2.50 -7.04
CA GLN A 119 -22.83 2.18 -7.52
C GLN A 119 -23.76 3.38 -7.40
N ARG A 120 -23.72 4.10 -6.28
CA ARG A 120 -24.50 5.33 -6.08
C ARG A 120 -24.21 6.38 -7.16
N GLY A 121 -22.94 6.51 -7.56
CA GLY A 121 -22.54 7.37 -8.66
C GLY A 121 -23.12 6.91 -10.01
N ARG A 122 -23.07 5.61 -10.32
CA ARG A 122 -23.69 5.06 -11.54
C ARG A 122 -25.20 5.29 -11.59
N GLU A 123 -25.90 5.05 -10.48
CA GLU A 123 -27.35 5.19 -10.36
C GLU A 123 -27.83 6.64 -10.43
N SER A 124 -26.95 7.60 -10.12
CA SER A 124 -27.28 9.03 -10.25
C SER A 124 -27.47 9.51 -11.69
N VAL A 125 -27.02 8.71 -12.68
CA VAL A 125 -27.26 8.97 -14.10
C VAL A 125 -28.63 8.41 -14.48
N ALA A 126 -29.61 9.32 -14.57
CA ALA A 126 -31.02 9.02 -14.79
C ALA A 126 -31.21 8.09 -16.00
N LEU A 127 -32.11 7.11 -15.83
CA LEU A 127 -32.46 6.20 -16.91
C LEU A 127 -33.02 7.00 -18.09
N SER A 128 -33.98 7.92 -17.91
CA SER A 128 -34.78 8.61 -18.95
C SER A 128 -34.07 9.27 -20.15
N GLU A 129 -32.74 9.25 -20.22
CA GLU A 129 -31.90 9.64 -21.37
C GLU A 129 -31.55 8.43 -22.31
N ILE A 130 -32.22 7.27 -22.13
CA ILE A 130 -31.97 5.93 -22.73
C ILE A 130 -31.96 5.89 -24.26
N VAL A 131 -30.88 5.40 -24.90
CA VAL A 131 -30.73 4.05 -25.56
C VAL A 131 -29.29 3.78 -26.06
N SER A 132 -28.27 4.59 -25.72
CA SER A 132 -26.94 4.49 -26.35
C SER A 132 -25.89 3.81 -25.45
N PRO A 133 -24.96 2.98 -26.00
CA PRO A 133 -23.76 2.49 -25.30
C PRO A 133 -22.95 3.59 -24.58
N ARG A 134 -23.07 4.84 -25.05
CA ARG A 134 -22.48 6.03 -24.42
C ARG A 134 -22.97 6.24 -22.97
N CYS A 135 -24.18 5.79 -22.63
CA CYS A 135 -24.73 5.92 -21.28
C CYS A 135 -24.01 5.04 -20.26
N GLU A 136 -23.59 3.84 -20.65
CA GLU A 136 -22.87 2.94 -19.73
C GLU A 136 -21.46 3.45 -19.46
N GLU A 137 -20.79 3.99 -20.48
CA GLU A 137 -19.50 4.65 -20.33
C GLU A 137 -19.60 5.86 -19.38
N GLU A 138 -20.61 6.72 -19.53
CA GLU A 138 -20.83 7.86 -18.64
C GLU A 138 -21.17 7.42 -17.21
N ARG A 139 -21.98 6.36 -17.03
CA ARG A 139 -22.23 5.77 -15.70
C ARG A 139 -20.93 5.33 -15.03
N HIS A 140 -20.10 4.58 -15.76
CA HIS A 140 -18.80 4.15 -15.24
C HIS A 140 -17.91 5.34 -14.88
N LYS A 141 -17.88 6.40 -15.69
CA LYS A 141 -17.12 7.62 -15.41
C LYS A 141 -17.60 8.30 -14.12
N VAL A 142 -18.91 8.52 -13.97
CA VAL A 142 -19.49 9.17 -12.79
C VAL A 142 -19.28 8.31 -11.53
N GLY A 143 -19.54 7.01 -11.62
CA GLY A 143 -19.28 6.07 -10.52
C GLY A 143 -17.81 6.08 -10.09
N THR A 144 -16.89 5.98 -11.06
CA THR A 144 -15.44 5.99 -10.79
C THR A 144 -15.01 7.31 -10.15
N ALA A 145 -15.56 8.44 -10.60
CA ALA A 145 -15.25 9.75 -10.03
C ALA A 145 -15.69 9.83 -8.56
N LYS A 146 -16.89 9.34 -8.21
CA LYS A 146 -17.37 9.30 -6.82
C LYS A 146 -16.54 8.40 -5.93
N ALA A 147 -16.19 7.21 -6.40
CA ALA A 147 -15.32 6.31 -5.67
C ALA A 147 -13.91 6.90 -5.46
N LYS A 148 -13.32 7.57 -6.47
CA LYS A 148 -12.04 8.27 -6.33
C LYS A 148 -12.10 9.47 -5.38
N GLU A 149 -13.22 10.20 -5.35
CA GLU A 149 -13.42 11.29 -4.40
C GLU A 149 -13.39 10.78 -2.95
N LEU A 150 -14.07 9.67 -2.65
CA LEU A 150 -13.99 9.02 -1.34
C LEU A 150 -12.58 8.49 -1.05
N TRP A 151 -11.94 7.85 -2.04
CA TRP A 151 -10.59 7.33 -1.90
C TRP A 151 -9.58 8.43 -1.51
N GLY A 152 -9.64 9.59 -2.16
CA GLY A 152 -8.79 10.73 -1.81
C GLY A 152 -8.99 11.18 -0.36
N LYS A 153 -10.24 11.19 0.14
CA LYS A 153 -10.54 11.53 1.56
C LYS A 153 -9.95 10.50 2.52
N ILE A 154 -10.10 9.21 2.20
CA ILE A 154 -9.49 8.12 2.98
C ILE A 154 -7.97 8.29 3.02
N MET A 155 -7.33 8.65 1.91
CA MET A 155 -5.89 8.91 1.89
C MET A 155 -5.46 10.04 2.82
N GLU A 156 -6.19 11.15 2.85
CA GLU A 156 -5.92 12.23 3.78
C GLU A 156 -6.11 11.80 5.24
N GLU A 157 -7.14 11.00 5.54
CA GLU A 157 -7.39 10.45 6.88
C GLU A 157 -6.29 9.47 7.34
N MET A 158 -5.60 8.80 6.41
CA MET A 158 -4.53 7.86 6.74
C MET A 158 -3.19 8.55 7.08
N ARG A 159 -2.96 9.77 6.59
CA ARG A 159 -1.68 10.50 6.77
C ARG A 159 -1.25 10.64 8.24
N PRO A 160 -2.12 11.02 9.20
CA PRO A 160 -1.69 11.16 10.59
C PRO A 160 -1.16 9.85 11.19
N ARG A 161 -1.78 8.72 10.85
CA ARG A 161 -1.33 7.40 11.32
C ARG A 161 0.00 7.03 10.70
N TRP A 162 0.15 7.21 9.38
CA TRP A 162 1.42 6.95 8.70
C TRP A 162 2.56 7.80 9.27
N LYS A 163 2.29 9.05 9.64
CA LYS A 163 3.26 9.92 10.30
C LYS A 163 3.68 9.38 11.67
N GLN A 164 2.77 8.81 12.45
CA GLN A 164 3.10 8.17 13.72
C GLN A 164 3.98 6.93 13.51
N GLU A 165 3.68 6.12 12.50
CA GLU A 165 4.49 4.96 12.12
C GLU A 165 5.91 5.39 11.71
N ALA A 166 6.05 6.46 10.93
CA ALA A 166 7.35 7.04 10.56
C ALA A 166 8.15 7.52 11.77
N GLN A 167 7.50 8.19 12.72
CA GLN A 167 8.14 8.64 13.95
C GLN A 167 8.61 7.46 14.80
N ALA A 168 7.82 6.40 14.90
CA ALA A 168 8.22 5.18 15.60
C ALA A 168 9.41 4.50 14.90
N ALA A 169 9.38 4.41 13.57
CA ALA A 169 10.48 3.88 12.77
C ALA A 169 11.79 4.67 12.99
N LEU A 170 11.73 6.00 12.99
CA LEU A 170 12.92 6.84 13.21
C LEU A 170 13.56 6.59 14.58
N LYS A 171 12.76 6.45 15.65
CA LYS A 171 13.26 6.11 16.99
C LYS A 171 13.98 4.77 17.01
N ILE A 172 13.42 3.75 16.35
CA ILE A 172 14.07 2.45 16.22
C ILE A 172 15.44 2.60 15.53
N ILE A 173 15.53 3.40 14.45
CA ILE A 173 16.81 3.65 13.77
C ILE A 173 17.82 4.34 14.70
N GLU A 174 17.39 5.27 15.56
CA GLU A 174 18.25 5.93 16.54
C GLU A 174 18.82 4.96 17.58
N GLU A 175 17.98 4.05 18.08
CA GLU A 175 18.29 3.09 19.13
C GLU A 175 19.12 1.88 18.64
N ILE A 176 19.06 1.56 17.35
CA ILE A 176 19.90 0.53 16.74
C ILE A 176 21.37 0.93 16.87
N SER A 177 22.11 0.18 17.70
CA SER A 177 23.56 0.30 17.89
C SER A 177 24.33 -0.38 16.77
#